data_AF-A0A7J3RZY7-F1
#
_entry.id   AF-A0A7J3RZY7-F1
#
_cell.length_a   1.000
_cell.length_b   1.000
_cell.length_c   1.000
_cell.angle_alpha   90.00
_cell.angle_beta   90.00
_cell.angle_gamma   90.00
#
_symmetry.space_group_name_H-M   'P 1'
#
loop_
_entity.id
_entity.type
_entity.pdbx_description
1 polymer ?
#
loop_
_entity_poly.entity_id
_entity_poly.type
_entity_poly.pdbx_seq_one_letter_code
_entity_poly.pdbx_strand_id
1 'polypeptide(L)'
;MIDKRLIAVLVVALMAGWLAGTLSAPYNPIVASQFQTTPVLSSLTSRVASLEGQVQSLSSQLASTTSQLKAIATQLDSLQTQVDAEKAYSIVKRALANPGQIIGSQIATPVVDAVFQNQTTDLQKWISLTGKAVVQGIITTYLNSKLPTVIWNDFKVSRTGTGVYDTQVVTYFPIVIDTGLPLIGQITVAKVSLVVGATTDVVAGVTHDFRVVSVGLV
;
A
#
# COMPACT_ATOMS: atom_id res chain seq x y z
N MET A 1 11.23 34.55 17.30
CA MET A 1 12.25 34.89 18.32
C MET A 1 12.00 36.32 18.74
N ILE A 2 11.57 36.57 19.98
CA ILE A 2 11.37 37.93 20.50
C ILE A 2 12.75 38.58 20.62
N ASP A 3 12.90 39.78 20.06
CA ASP A 3 14.17 40.51 20.01
C ASP A 3 14.62 40.83 21.44
N LYS A 4 15.84 40.35 21.79
CA LYS A 4 16.45 40.54 23.12
C LYS A 4 16.58 42.02 23.48
N ARG A 5 16.61 42.92 22.49
CA ARG A 5 16.64 44.38 22.69
C ARG A 5 15.33 44.92 23.26
N LEU A 6 14.19 44.33 22.90
CA LEU A 6 12.87 44.75 23.37
C LEU A 6 12.69 44.44 24.87
N ILE A 7 13.22 43.29 25.32
CA ILE A 7 13.19 42.87 26.72
C ILE A 7 14.09 43.78 27.57
N ALA A 8 15.26 44.15 27.08
CA ALA A 8 16.19 45.04 27.80
C ALA A 8 15.59 46.45 28.02
N VAL A 9 14.87 46.99 27.04
CA VAL A 9 14.21 48.31 27.17
C VAL A 9 13.08 48.27 28.20
N LEU A 10 12.31 47.18 28.24
CA LEU A 10 11.21 47.00 29.19
C LEU A 10 11.70 46.89 30.66
N VAL A 11 12.81 46.19 30.87
CA VAL A 11 13.40 46.04 32.22
C VAL A 11 13.99 47.36 32.73
N VAL A 12 14.66 48.14 31.87
CA VAL A 12 15.21 49.45 32.25
C VAL A 12 14.09 50.45 32.57
N ALA A 13 12.99 50.43 31.82
CA ALA A 13 11.83 51.29 32.08
C ALA A 13 11.12 50.97 33.41
N LEU A 14 11.00 49.68 33.75
CA LEU A 14 10.43 49.24 35.02
C LEU A 14 11.32 49.58 36.23
N MET A 15 12.64 49.47 36.07
CA MET A 15 13.61 49.78 37.13
C MET A 15 13.75 51.29 37.39
N ALA A 16 13.67 52.12 36.34
CA ALA A 16 13.69 53.58 36.48
C ALA A 16 12.44 54.13 37.19
N GLY A 17 11.29 53.47 37.03
CA GLY A 17 10.04 53.85 37.71
C GLY A 17 10.05 53.58 39.22
N TRP A 18 10.87 52.65 39.71
CA TRP A 18 10.91 52.28 41.13
C TRP A 18 11.86 53.14 41.97
N LEU A 19 12.89 53.74 41.36
CA LEU A 19 13.89 54.57 42.05
C LEU A 19 13.47 56.05 42.24
N ALA A 20 12.45 56.54 41.53
CA ALA A 20 12.01 57.94 41.61
C ALA A 20 10.97 58.22 42.73
N GLY A 21 10.69 57.25 43.61
CA GLY A 21 9.55 57.29 44.54
C GLY A 21 9.75 57.91 45.92
N THR A 22 10.91 58.47 46.28
CA THR A 22 11.16 58.89 47.69
C THR A 22 11.78 60.28 47.89
N LEU A 23 11.44 61.27 47.06
CA LEU A 23 11.73 62.67 47.40
C LEU A 23 10.47 63.55 47.28
N SER A 24 10.03 64.01 48.44
CA SER A 24 8.94 64.95 48.67
C SER A 24 9.23 66.31 48.03
N ALA A 25 8.35 66.75 47.14
CA ALA A 25 8.25 68.13 46.67
C ALA A 25 6.81 68.63 46.85
N PRO A 26 6.60 69.92 47.20
CA PRO A 26 5.31 70.44 47.57
C PRO A 26 4.35 70.51 46.39
N TYR A 27 3.09 70.29 46.75
CA TYR A 27 1.88 70.31 45.95
C TYR A 27 1.88 71.37 44.85
N ASN A 28 1.92 70.94 43.59
CA ASN A 28 1.56 71.75 42.43
C ASN A 28 0.39 71.02 41.74
N PRO A 29 -0.83 71.59 41.70
CA PRO A 29 -1.98 70.92 41.11
C PRO A 29 -1.90 71.01 39.59
N ILE A 30 -1.05 70.17 38.98
CA ILE A 30 -1.26 69.72 37.60
C ILE A 30 -2.27 68.56 37.67
N VAL A 31 -3.47 68.87 38.14
CA VAL A 31 -4.63 67.99 38.05
C VAL A 31 -5.26 68.25 36.69
N ALA A 32 -4.66 67.70 35.62
CA ALA A 32 -5.29 67.74 34.30
C ALA A 32 -4.86 66.63 33.33
N SER A 33 -3.77 65.88 33.60
CA SER A 33 -3.30 64.83 32.68
C SER A 33 -3.54 63.39 33.17
N GLN A 34 -4.02 63.19 34.40
CA GLN A 34 -4.26 61.85 34.98
C GLN A 34 -5.57 61.18 34.58
N PHE A 35 -6.45 61.84 33.81
CA PHE A 35 -7.78 61.30 33.46
C PHE A 35 -7.91 60.72 32.05
N GLN A 36 -6.85 60.72 31.23
CA GLN A 36 -6.87 60.15 29.88
C GLN A 36 -6.21 58.78 29.76
N THR A 37 -5.53 58.29 30.81
CA THR A 37 -4.81 57.00 30.78
C THR A 37 -5.75 55.80 30.94
N THR A 38 -6.85 55.94 31.68
CA THR A 38 -7.86 54.89 31.89
C THR A 38 -8.55 54.39 30.62
N PRO A 39 -9.04 55.26 29.70
CA PRO A 39 -9.64 54.79 28.45
C PRO A 39 -8.63 54.19 27.47
N VAL A 40 -7.38 54.65 27.48
CA VAL A 40 -6.30 54.07 26.65
C VAL A 40 -5.95 52.67 27.16
N LEU A 41 -5.84 52.50 28.48
CA LEU A 41 -5.55 51.20 29.10
C LEU A 41 -6.68 50.19 28.84
N SER A 42 -7.95 50.59 28.97
CA SER A 42 -9.09 49.71 28.69
C SER A 42 -9.16 49.30 27.22
N SER A 43 -8.89 50.24 26.30
CA SER A 43 -8.78 49.94 24.87
C SER A 43 -7.66 48.95 24.57
N LEU A 44 -6.48 49.13 25.20
CA LEU A 44 -5.35 48.22 25.02
C LEU A 44 -5.65 46.83 25.54
N THR A 45 -6.26 46.71 26.73
CA THR A 45 -6.71 45.43 27.30
C THR A 45 -7.69 44.70 26.38
N SER A 46 -8.67 45.43 25.84
CA SER A 46 -9.63 44.84 24.89
C SER A 46 -8.95 44.34 23.61
N ARG A 47 -7.98 45.09 23.07
CA ARG A 47 -7.19 44.67 21.91
C ARG A 47 -6.34 43.44 22.20
N VAL A 48 -5.70 43.37 23.37
CA VAL A 48 -4.92 42.20 23.79
C VAL A 48 -5.82 40.97 23.90
N ALA A 49 -6.96 41.07 24.58
CA ALA A 49 -7.91 39.96 24.70
C ALA A 49 -8.43 39.50 23.32
N SER A 50 -8.68 40.44 22.40
CA SER A 50 -9.07 40.11 21.02
C SER A 50 -7.95 39.37 20.27
N LEU A 51 -6.71 39.81 20.40
CA LEU A 51 -5.55 39.14 19.81
C LEU A 51 -5.32 37.75 20.39
N GLU A 52 -5.49 37.56 21.71
CA GLU A 52 -5.42 36.25 22.36
C GLU A 52 -6.47 35.29 21.78
N GLY A 53 -7.71 35.76 21.61
CA GLY A 53 -8.77 34.98 20.97
C GLY A 53 -8.45 34.62 19.52
N GLN A 54 -7.87 35.55 18.75
CA GLN A 54 -7.42 35.28 17.38
C GLN A 54 -6.29 34.24 17.34
N VAL A 55 -5.31 34.34 18.25
CA VAL A 55 -4.21 33.38 18.35
C VAL A 55 -4.73 31.98 18.72
N GLN A 56 -5.68 31.89 19.64
CA GLN A 56 -6.27 30.60 20.01
C GLN A 56 -7.07 29.98 18.86
N SER A 57 -7.82 30.80 18.11
CA SER A 57 -8.52 30.38 16.90
C SER A 57 -7.55 29.86 15.83
N LEU A 58 -6.49 30.62 15.53
CA LEU A 58 -5.45 30.22 14.58
C LEU A 58 -4.72 28.94 15.02
N SER A 59 -4.43 28.80 16.31
CA SER A 59 -3.84 27.57 16.87
C SER A 59 -4.74 26.35 16.63
N SER A 60 -6.05 26.53 16.84
CA SER A 60 -7.04 25.47 16.62
C SER A 60 -7.16 25.11 15.15
N GLN A 61 -7.16 26.10 14.25
CA GLN A 61 -7.16 25.90 12.80
C GLN A 61 -5.89 25.18 12.33
N LEU A 62 -4.73 25.54 12.86
CA LEU A 62 -3.45 24.90 12.55
C LEU A 62 -3.44 23.42 12.99
N ALA A 63 -3.94 23.12 14.20
CA ALA A 63 -4.05 21.76 14.70
C ALA A 63 -4.99 20.91 13.82
N SER A 64 -6.13 21.48 13.41
CA SER A 64 -7.07 20.83 12.50
C SER A 64 -6.42 20.54 11.14
N THR A 65 -5.77 21.53 10.53
CA THR A 65 -5.07 21.40 9.25
C THR A 65 -3.97 20.33 9.32
N THR A 66 -3.21 20.31 10.42
CA THR A 66 -2.16 19.29 10.66
C THR A 66 -2.75 17.88 10.72
N SER A 67 -3.91 17.71 11.36
CA SER A 67 -4.60 16.43 11.41
C SER A 67 -5.08 15.98 10.03
N GLN A 68 -5.66 16.90 9.26
CA GLN A 68 -6.09 16.63 7.89
C GLN A 68 -4.93 16.21 6.99
N LEU A 69 -3.78 16.89 7.07
CA LEU A 69 -2.58 16.53 6.30
C LEU A 69 -2.08 15.12 6.64
N LYS A 70 -2.10 14.73 7.92
CA LYS A 70 -1.74 13.36 8.33
C LYS A 70 -2.69 12.32 7.75
N ALA A 71 -4.00 12.59 7.77
CA ALA A 71 -4.99 11.69 7.18
C ALA A 71 -4.79 11.51 5.68
N ILE A 72 -4.55 12.62 4.96
CA ILE A 72 -4.25 12.59 3.52
C ILE A 72 -2.97 11.80 3.23
N ALA A 73 -1.91 11.97 4.02
CA ALA A 73 -0.66 11.23 3.85
C ALA A 73 -0.87 9.71 3.98
N THR A 74 -1.66 9.27 4.96
CA THR A 74 -2.02 7.85 5.13
C THR A 74 -2.84 7.33 3.95
N GLN A 75 -3.80 8.12 3.45
CA GLN A 75 -4.60 7.75 2.28
C GLN A 75 -3.74 7.60 1.03
N LEU A 76 -2.78 8.52 0.83
CA LEU A 76 -1.86 8.47 -0.29
C LEU A 76 -0.95 7.23 -0.25
N ASP A 77 -0.41 6.88 0.92
CA ASP A 77 0.40 5.68 1.11
C ASP A 77 -0.39 4.38 0.83
N SER A 78 -1.65 4.34 1.27
CA SER A 78 -2.56 3.23 0.98
C SER A 78 -2.83 3.10 -0.52
N LEU A 79 -3.11 4.21 -1.19
CA LEU A 79 -3.35 4.24 -2.64
C LEU A 79 -2.10 3.82 -3.42
N GLN A 80 -0.92 4.29 -3.02
CA GLN A 80 0.36 3.91 -3.62
C GLN A 80 0.58 2.39 -3.50
N THR A 81 0.29 1.82 -2.33
CA THR A 81 0.39 0.37 -2.10
C THR A 81 -0.57 -0.42 -3.00
N GLN A 82 -1.80 0.06 -3.20
CA GLN A 82 -2.76 -0.56 -4.12
C GLN A 82 -2.28 -0.49 -5.58
N VAL A 83 -1.81 0.67 -6.02
CA VAL A 83 -1.28 0.86 -7.38
C VAL A 83 -0.10 -0.07 -7.66
N ASP A 84 0.83 -0.20 -6.71
CA ASP A 84 1.99 -1.07 -6.89
C ASP A 84 1.61 -2.55 -6.81
N ALA A 85 0.60 -2.93 -6.02
CA ALA A 85 0.06 -4.28 -6.03
C ALA A 85 -0.56 -4.66 -7.38
N GLU A 86 -1.33 -3.77 -7.99
CA GLU A 86 -1.88 -3.95 -9.34
C GLU A 86 -0.79 -4.06 -10.41
N LYS A 87 0.26 -3.24 -10.30
CA LYS A 87 1.43 -3.36 -11.18
C LYS A 87 2.09 -4.73 -11.03
N ALA A 88 2.33 -5.19 -9.79
CA ALA A 88 2.94 -6.49 -9.54
C ALA A 88 2.12 -7.62 -10.17
N TYR A 89 0.80 -7.60 -9.96
CA TYR A 89 -0.14 -8.52 -10.60
C TYR A 89 -0.03 -8.48 -12.14
N SER A 90 -0.01 -7.30 -12.75
CA SER A 90 0.10 -7.15 -14.20
C SER A 90 1.42 -7.71 -14.79
N ILE A 91 2.52 -7.61 -14.04
CA ILE A 91 3.83 -8.14 -14.44
C ILE A 91 3.79 -9.67 -14.38
N VAL A 92 3.27 -10.25 -13.28
CA VAL A 92 3.09 -11.70 -13.15
C VAL A 92 2.21 -12.26 -14.26
N LYS A 93 1.06 -11.61 -14.52
CA LYS A 93 0.15 -12.02 -15.60
C LYS A 93 0.84 -12.00 -16.97
N ARG A 94 1.66 -10.97 -17.25
CA ARG A 94 2.42 -10.87 -18.51
C ARG A 94 3.47 -11.97 -18.62
N ALA A 95 4.18 -12.27 -17.55
CA ALA A 95 5.16 -13.35 -17.51
C ALA A 95 4.50 -14.73 -17.68
N LEU A 96 3.31 -14.95 -17.12
CA LEU A 96 2.53 -16.17 -17.33
C LEU A 96 1.91 -16.26 -18.72
N ALA A 97 1.68 -15.12 -19.38
CA ALA A 97 1.23 -15.07 -20.77
C ALA A 97 2.34 -15.44 -21.77
N ASN A 98 3.60 -15.16 -21.45
CA ASN A 98 4.76 -15.63 -22.21
C ASN A 98 5.76 -16.40 -21.33
N PRO A 99 5.37 -17.61 -20.93
CA PRO A 99 6.03 -18.37 -19.87
C PRO A 99 7.41 -18.93 -20.24
N GLY A 100 7.71 -19.10 -21.53
CA GLY A 100 8.95 -19.71 -22.00
C GLY A 100 9.27 -21.03 -21.28
N GLN A 101 10.46 -21.13 -20.69
CA GLN A 101 10.93 -22.31 -19.95
C GLN A 101 10.34 -22.42 -18.53
N ILE A 102 9.70 -21.37 -18.00
CA ILE A 102 9.22 -21.30 -16.61
C ILE A 102 8.08 -22.29 -16.36
N ILE A 103 7.19 -22.53 -17.34
CA ILE A 103 6.10 -23.51 -17.17
C ILE A 103 6.62 -24.95 -17.08
N GLY A 104 7.60 -25.30 -17.91
CA GLY A 104 7.90 -26.70 -18.22
C GLY A 104 8.22 -27.54 -16.98
N SER A 105 9.02 -27.00 -16.06
CA SER A 105 9.40 -27.70 -14.84
C SER A 105 8.64 -27.23 -13.61
N GLN A 106 8.43 -25.92 -13.45
CA GLN A 106 7.93 -25.35 -12.19
C GLN A 106 6.40 -25.42 -12.06
N ILE A 107 5.66 -25.35 -13.18
CA ILE A 107 4.19 -25.35 -13.16
C ILE A 107 3.64 -26.68 -13.64
N ALA A 108 4.18 -27.24 -14.74
CA ALA A 108 3.62 -28.45 -15.31
C ALA A 108 3.82 -29.67 -14.39
N THR A 109 4.99 -29.84 -13.77
CA THR A 109 5.27 -31.02 -12.92
C THR A 109 4.29 -31.13 -11.75
N PRO A 110 4.08 -30.09 -10.90
CA PRO A 110 3.13 -30.18 -9.80
C PRO A 110 1.68 -30.42 -10.27
N VAL A 111 1.28 -29.87 -11.41
CA VAL A 111 -0.07 -30.07 -11.97
C VAL A 111 -0.23 -31.50 -12.47
N VAL A 112 0.75 -32.03 -13.18
CA VAL A 112 0.77 -33.43 -13.64
C VAL A 112 0.71 -34.37 -12.43
N ASP A 113 1.51 -34.11 -11.39
CA ASP A 113 1.51 -34.92 -10.18
C ASP A 113 0.14 -34.88 -9.48
N ALA A 114 -0.48 -33.71 -9.35
CA ALA A 114 -1.82 -33.59 -8.78
C ALA A 114 -2.90 -34.34 -9.60
N VAL A 115 -2.80 -34.28 -10.93
CA VAL A 115 -3.66 -35.05 -11.85
C VAL A 115 -3.45 -36.56 -11.68
N PHE A 116 -2.19 -36.98 -11.56
CA PHE A 116 -1.83 -38.39 -11.36
C PHE A 116 -2.07 -38.90 -9.94
N GLN A 117 -2.29 -38.06 -8.94
CA GLN A 117 -2.70 -38.49 -7.61
C GLN A 117 -4.21 -38.70 -7.52
N ASN A 118 -5.00 -37.96 -8.30
CA ASN A 118 -6.46 -37.99 -8.29
C ASN A 118 -7.02 -38.74 -9.50
N GLN A 119 -6.49 -39.94 -9.74
CA GLN A 119 -6.67 -40.68 -10.99
C GLN A 119 -8.12 -41.09 -11.23
N THR A 120 -8.71 -40.65 -12.35
CA THR A 120 -9.96 -41.25 -12.84
C THR A 120 -9.67 -42.61 -13.49
N THR A 121 -10.69 -43.48 -13.54
CA THR A 121 -10.58 -44.81 -14.18
C THR A 121 -10.10 -44.72 -15.63
N ASP A 122 -10.51 -43.69 -16.37
CA ASP A 122 -10.14 -43.51 -17.77
C ASP A 122 -8.70 -42.99 -17.94
N LEU A 123 -8.25 -42.10 -17.03
CA LEU A 123 -6.86 -41.68 -16.98
C LEU A 123 -5.94 -42.87 -16.67
N GLN A 124 -6.33 -43.78 -15.76
CA GLN A 124 -5.57 -45.00 -15.49
C GLN A 124 -5.45 -45.92 -16.70
N LYS A 125 -6.56 -46.18 -17.38
CA LYS A 125 -6.55 -46.97 -18.62
C LYS A 125 -5.62 -46.33 -19.65
N TRP A 126 -5.71 -45.02 -19.85
CA TRP A 126 -4.87 -44.32 -20.82
C TRP A 126 -3.38 -44.36 -20.46
N ILE A 127 -3.03 -44.17 -19.18
CA ILE A 127 -1.65 -44.31 -18.68
C ILE A 127 -1.14 -45.75 -18.88
N SER A 128 -1.96 -46.76 -18.62
CA SER A 128 -1.56 -48.17 -18.81
C SER A 128 -1.29 -48.53 -20.27
N LEU A 129 -1.98 -47.89 -21.21
CA LEU A 129 -1.84 -48.13 -22.66
C LEU A 129 -0.69 -47.32 -23.27
N THR A 130 -0.49 -46.10 -22.81
CA THR A 130 0.40 -45.12 -23.48
C THR A 130 1.73 -44.91 -22.73
N GLY A 131 1.75 -45.23 -21.44
CA GLY A 131 2.88 -44.99 -20.55
C GLY A 131 2.86 -43.61 -19.90
N LYS A 132 3.27 -43.54 -18.62
CA LYS A 132 3.25 -42.32 -17.79
C LYS A 132 4.03 -41.15 -18.41
N ALA A 133 5.21 -41.42 -18.96
CA ALA A 133 6.08 -40.39 -19.55
C ALA A 133 5.43 -39.69 -20.75
N VAL A 134 4.74 -40.45 -21.60
CA VAL A 134 4.03 -39.89 -22.77
C VAL A 134 2.86 -39.03 -22.31
N VAL A 135 2.06 -39.53 -21.36
CA VAL A 135 0.94 -38.77 -20.79
C VAL A 135 1.42 -37.47 -20.14
N GLN A 136 2.52 -37.51 -19.39
CA GLN A 136 3.13 -36.32 -18.81
C GLN A 136 3.54 -35.31 -19.89
N GLY A 137 4.19 -35.75 -20.97
CA GLY A 137 4.55 -34.86 -22.09
C GLY A 137 3.32 -34.20 -22.74
N ILE A 138 2.22 -34.93 -22.89
CA ILE A 138 0.97 -34.41 -23.44
C ILE A 138 0.35 -33.38 -22.50
N ILE A 139 0.25 -33.66 -21.20
CA ILE A 139 -0.29 -32.70 -20.22
C ILE A 139 0.59 -31.45 -20.15
N THR A 140 1.91 -31.59 -20.12
CA THR A 140 2.84 -30.44 -20.14
C THR A 140 2.65 -29.59 -21.39
N THR A 141 2.49 -30.22 -22.56
CA THR A 141 2.21 -29.51 -23.81
C THR A 141 0.86 -28.80 -23.78
N TYR A 142 -0.17 -29.45 -23.24
CA TYR A 142 -1.48 -28.85 -23.03
C TYR A 142 -1.38 -27.60 -22.13
N LEU A 143 -0.71 -27.71 -20.98
CA LEU A 143 -0.52 -26.59 -20.05
C LEU A 143 0.25 -25.44 -20.68
N ASN A 144 1.32 -25.71 -21.42
CA ASN A 144 2.07 -24.72 -22.19
C ASN A 144 1.17 -23.97 -23.18
N SER A 145 0.26 -24.68 -23.86
CA SER A 145 -0.68 -24.08 -24.81
C SER A 145 -1.80 -23.29 -24.13
N LYS A 146 -2.23 -23.70 -22.93
CA LYS A 146 -3.39 -23.13 -22.25
C LYS A 146 -3.04 -21.94 -21.37
N LEU A 147 -1.97 -22.01 -20.58
CA LEU A 147 -1.62 -20.99 -19.60
C LEU A 147 -1.57 -19.55 -20.17
N PRO A 148 -1.10 -19.31 -21.41
CA PRO A 148 -1.18 -17.99 -22.04
C PRO A 148 -2.59 -17.41 -22.21
N THR A 149 -3.59 -18.29 -22.32
CA THR A 149 -5.00 -17.94 -22.62
C THR A 149 -5.91 -18.04 -21.39
N VAL A 150 -5.36 -18.49 -20.27
CA VAL A 150 -6.13 -18.73 -19.06
C VAL A 150 -6.51 -17.42 -18.37
N ILE A 151 -7.73 -17.36 -17.85
CA ILE A 151 -8.23 -16.22 -17.07
C ILE A 151 -7.75 -16.38 -15.63
N TRP A 152 -6.94 -15.43 -15.17
CA TRP A 152 -6.53 -15.31 -13.76
C TRP A 152 -7.65 -14.59 -13.01
N ASN A 153 -8.32 -15.32 -12.13
CA ASN A 153 -9.60 -14.91 -11.52
C ASN A 153 -9.41 -14.11 -10.24
N ASP A 154 -8.32 -14.35 -9.52
CA ASP A 154 -8.03 -13.70 -8.24
C ASP A 154 -6.52 -13.55 -8.08
N PHE A 155 -6.11 -12.61 -7.22
CA PHE A 155 -4.72 -12.43 -6.86
C PHE A 155 -4.56 -11.95 -5.42
N LYS A 156 -3.43 -12.31 -4.80
CA LYS A 156 -3.01 -11.83 -3.49
C LYS A 156 -1.62 -11.25 -3.63
N VAL A 157 -1.43 -10.04 -3.13
CA VAL A 157 -0.13 -9.37 -3.17
C VAL A 157 0.24 -8.96 -1.75
N SER A 158 1.45 -9.31 -1.33
CA SER A 158 2.04 -8.85 -0.08
C SER A 158 3.38 -8.18 -0.34
N ARG A 159 3.61 -7.04 0.30
CA ARG A 159 4.88 -6.31 0.17
C ARG A 159 5.95 -7.00 1.02
N THR A 160 7.05 -7.41 0.40
CA THR A 160 8.18 -8.06 1.06
C THR A 160 9.39 -7.12 1.19
N GLY A 161 9.45 -6.06 0.39
CA GLY A 161 10.50 -5.05 0.44
C GLY A 161 10.11 -3.74 -0.24
N THR A 162 11.08 -2.84 -0.41
CA THR A 162 10.88 -1.61 -1.19
C THR A 162 10.79 -1.95 -2.66
N GLY A 163 9.60 -1.81 -3.25
CA GLY A 163 9.36 -2.17 -4.65
C GLY A 163 9.28 -3.67 -4.92
N VAL A 164 9.34 -4.52 -3.89
CA VAL A 164 9.31 -5.98 -4.02
C VAL A 164 8.07 -6.56 -3.37
N TYR A 165 7.38 -7.43 -4.11
CA TYR A 165 6.07 -7.97 -3.76
C TYR A 165 6.03 -9.48 -4.00
N ASP A 166 5.56 -10.26 -3.02
CA ASP A 166 5.13 -11.64 -3.27
C ASP A 166 3.70 -11.59 -3.83
N THR A 167 3.54 -12.10 -5.05
CA THR A 167 2.29 -12.04 -5.80
C THR A 167 1.83 -13.46 -6.09
N GLN A 168 0.61 -13.78 -5.70
CA GLN A 168 -0.05 -15.04 -5.98
C GLN A 168 -1.22 -14.78 -6.91
N VAL A 169 -1.35 -15.57 -7.96
CA VAL A 169 -2.47 -15.50 -8.90
C VAL A 169 -3.18 -16.84 -8.94
N VAL A 170 -4.51 -16.79 -9.00
CA VAL A 170 -5.38 -17.96 -8.96
C VAL A 170 -6.08 -18.12 -10.29
N THR A 171 -6.13 -19.34 -10.78
CA THR A 171 -6.94 -19.66 -11.95
C THR A 171 -7.63 -21.01 -11.83
N TYR A 172 -8.69 -21.15 -12.62
CA TYR A 172 -9.42 -22.38 -12.78
C TYR A 172 -9.56 -22.70 -14.27
N PHE A 173 -9.15 -23.90 -14.67
CA PHE A 173 -9.34 -24.35 -16.04
C PHE A 173 -9.55 -25.86 -16.11
N PRO A 174 -10.38 -26.36 -17.05
CA PRO A 174 -10.49 -27.79 -17.27
C PRO A 174 -9.24 -28.33 -17.99
N ILE A 175 -8.84 -29.55 -17.64
CA ILE A 175 -7.90 -30.32 -18.46
C ILE A 175 -8.74 -31.28 -19.32
N VAL A 176 -8.80 -30.96 -20.62
CA VAL A 176 -9.43 -31.82 -21.63
C VAL A 176 -8.32 -32.29 -22.57
N ILE A 177 -8.10 -33.59 -22.59
CA ILE A 177 -7.04 -34.21 -23.38
C ILE A 177 -7.69 -35.08 -24.44
N ASP A 178 -7.36 -34.82 -25.70
CA ASP A 178 -7.63 -35.77 -26.77
C ASP A 178 -6.57 -36.86 -26.74
N THR A 179 -7.00 -38.09 -26.46
CA THR A 179 -6.08 -39.22 -26.36
C THR A 179 -5.63 -39.74 -27.73
N GLY A 180 -6.31 -39.33 -28.81
CA GLY A 180 -6.09 -39.87 -30.16
C GLY A 180 -6.46 -41.36 -30.30
N LEU A 181 -7.02 -41.98 -29.27
CA LEU A 181 -7.40 -43.39 -29.26
C LEU A 181 -8.91 -43.53 -29.55
N PRO A 182 -9.32 -44.29 -30.58
CA PRO A 182 -10.72 -44.40 -30.99
C PRO A 182 -11.68 -44.85 -29.88
N LEU A 183 -11.19 -45.62 -28.90
CA LEU A 183 -11.99 -46.18 -27.81
C LEU A 183 -12.05 -45.29 -26.55
N ILE A 184 -11.10 -44.36 -26.39
CA ILE A 184 -11.02 -43.49 -25.20
C ILE A 184 -11.48 -42.08 -25.54
N GLY A 185 -11.21 -41.60 -26.77
CA GLY A 185 -11.64 -40.28 -27.22
C GLY A 185 -11.02 -39.16 -26.39
N GLN A 186 -11.85 -38.20 -25.97
CA GLN A 186 -11.43 -37.11 -25.08
C GLN A 186 -11.64 -37.49 -23.61
N ILE A 187 -10.58 -37.33 -22.81
CA ILE A 187 -10.66 -37.42 -21.36
C ILE A 187 -10.77 -36.01 -20.80
N THR A 188 -11.86 -35.73 -20.09
CA THR A 188 -11.91 -34.59 -19.17
C THR A 188 -11.43 -35.08 -17.81
N VAL A 189 -10.25 -34.62 -17.39
CA VAL A 189 -9.62 -35.10 -16.16
C VAL A 189 -10.32 -34.52 -14.93
N ALA A 190 -10.39 -33.19 -14.86
CA ALA A 190 -11.04 -32.41 -13.81
C ALA A 190 -10.93 -30.91 -14.12
N LYS A 191 -11.60 -30.07 -13.32
CA LYS A 191 -11.30 -28.64 -13.24
C LYS A 191 -10.11 -28.45 -12.31
N VAL A 192 -9.02 -27.88 -12.80
CA VAL A 192 -7.83 -27.60 -11.99
C VAL A 192 -7.97 -26.22 -11.36
N SER A 193 -7.78 -26.13 -10.04
CA SER A 193 -7.47 -24.89 -9.32
C SER A 193 -5.95 -24.77 -9.22
N LEU A 194 -5.38 -23.73 -9.82
CA LEU A 194 -3.95 -23.48 -9.80
C LEU A 194 -3.66 -22.14 -9.14
N VAL A 195 -2.79 -22.16 -8.12
CA VAL A 195 -2.25 -20.95 -7.50
C VAL A 195 -0.77 -20.86 -7.82
N VAL A 196 -0.37 -19.82 -8.54
CA VAL A 196 1.03 -19.55 -8.89
C VAL A 196 1.51 -18.33 -8.11
N GLY A 197 2.63 -18.48 -7.42
CA GLY A 197 3.32 -17.41 -6.72
C GLY A 197 4.55 -16.95 -7.49
N ALA A 198 4.89 -15.68 -7.39
CA ALA A 198 6.13 -15.10 -7.89
C ALA A 198 6.54 -13.90 -7.03
N THR A 199 7.84 -13.68 -6.90
CA THR A 199 8.37 -12.43 -6.33
C THR A 199 8.51 -11.43 -7.47
N THR A 200 7.97 -10.23 -7.30
CA THR A 200 7.90 -9.21 -8.34
C THR A 200 8.59 -7.95 -7.88
N ASP A 201 9.56 -7.48 -8.67
CA ASP A 201 10.12 -6.14 -8.52
C ASP A 201 9.35 -5.19 -9.46
N VAL A 202 8.51 -4.34 -8.87
CA VAL A 202 7.68 -3.40 -9.65
C VAL A 202 8.47 -2.23 -10.21
N VAL A 203 9.65 -1.94 -9.64
CA VAL A 203 10.54 -0.87 -10.10
C VAL A 203 11.30 -1.34 -11.33
N ALA A 204 11.86 -2.55 -11.28
CA ALA A 204 12.54 -3.18 -12.40
C ALA A 204 11.57 -3.76 -13.44
N GLY A 205 10.30 -3.99 -13.08
CA GLY A 205 9.28 -4.52 -13.97
C GLY A 205 9.46 -6.01 -14.30
N VAL A 206 10.08 -6.77 -13.39
CA VAL A 206 10.47 -8.17 -13.59
C VAL A 206 9.94 -9.08 -12.49
N THR A 207 9.84 -10.36 -12.80
CA THR A 207 9.44 -11.42 -11.88
C THR A 207 10.57 -12.41 -11.66
N HIS A 208 10.63 -12.93 -10.44
CA HIS A 208 11.58 -13.92 -9.95
C HIS A 208 10.80 -15.02 -9.21
N ASP A 209 11.45 -16.17 -9.01
CA ASP A 209 10.99 -17.22 -8.11
C ASP A 209 9.54 -17.67 -8.33
N PHE A 210 9.21 -17.94 -9.60
CA PHE A 210 7.95 -18.60 -9.92
C PHE A 210 7.85 -19.93 -9.19
N ARG A 211 6.69 -20.17 -8.60
CA ARG A 211 6.41 -21.40 -7.86
C ARG A 211 4.94 -21.70 -7.91
N VAL A 212 4.61 -22.98 -7.92
CA VAL A 212 3.24 -23.42 -7.66
C VAL A 212 3.03 -23.40 -6.15
N VAL A 213 2.10 -22.56 -5.70
CA VAL A 213 1.73 -22.46 -4.28
C VAL A 213 0.76 -23.58 -3.93
N SER A 214 -0.20 -23.87 -4.80
CA SER A 214 -1.09 -25.01 -4.66
C SER A 214 -1.69 -25.44 -6.00
N VAL A 215 -2.03 -26.73 -6.08
CA VAL A 215 -2.86 -27.31 -7.15
C VAL A 215 -3.96 -28.12 -6.47
N GLY A 216 -5.19 -27.91 -6.91
CA GLY A 216 -6.33 -28.72 -6.50
C GLY A 216 -7.14 -29.16 -7.71
N LEU A 217 -7.86 -30.28 -7.57
CA LEU A 217 -8.92 -30.65 -8.50
C LEU A 217 -10.25 -30.30 -7.87
N VAL A 218 -11.14 -29.67 -8.66
CA VAL A 218 -12.45 -29.15 -8.26
C VAL A 218 -13.52 -29.76 -9.15
#